data_AF-A0A2W6V6W6-F1
#
_entry.id   AF-A0A2W6V6W6-F1
#
_cell.length_a   1.000
_cell.length_b   1.000
_cell.length_c   1.000
_cell.angle_alpha   90.00
_cell.angle_beta   90.00
_cell.angle_gamma   90.00
#
_symmetry.space_group_name_H-M   'P 1'
#
loop_
_entity.id
_entity.type
_entity.pdbx_description
1 polymer ?
#
loop_
_entity_poly.entity_id
_entity_poly.type
_entity_poly.pdbx_seq_one_letter_code
_entity_poly.pdbx_strand_id
1 'polypeptide(L)'
;MTGQKGDVMGYFILVTAQTIVLPIVSAVTQLAIVGGDPVLVFGAWWVFWGVGTRLLVAGVAQVSGKGPTSEILGSASVTVQEKQLIRELGTANIGMGIAGLLALVPGWAVPAGIAGGVFLLIAGLMHLPKRGKSAQEALATWTDLIVGVAVLVLAVYVVLT
;
A
#
# COMPACT_ATOMS: atom_id res chain seq x y z
N MET A 1 12.81 -17.86 -22.99
CA MET A 1 12.12 -17.60 -21.69
C MET A 1 12.98 -16.73 -20.77
N THR A 2 13.39 -15.54 -21.21
CA THR A 2 14.35 -14.66 -20.47
C THR A 2 13.79 -13.27 -20.15
N GLY A 3 12.52 -12.98 -20.45
CA GLY A 3 11.91 -11.66 -20.27
C GLY A 3 11.23 -11.38 -18.93
N GLN A 4 11.02 -12.37 -18.05
CA GLN A 4 10.10 -12.25 -16.90
C GLN A 4 10.78 -11.87 -15.56
N LYS A 5 12.13 -11.87 -15.48
CA LYS A 5 12.85 -11.60 -14.22
C LYS A 5 12.88 -10.11 -13.83
N GLY A 6 12.84 -9.19 -14.81
CA GLY A 6 12.91 -7.75 -14.58
C GLY A 6 11.69 -7.20 -13.85
N ASP A 7 10.50 -7.63 -14.27
CA ASP A 7 9.21 -7.15 -13.72
C ASP A 7 9.01 -7.61 -12.27
N VAL A 8 9.47 -8.83 -11.94
CA VAL A 8 9.39 -9.37 -10.58
C VAL A 8 10.32 -8.59 -9.64
N MET A 9 11.60 -8.41 -10.00
CA MET A 9 12.54 -7.68 -9.15
C MET A 9 12.10 -6.22 -8.93
N GLY A 10 11.62 -5.55 -9.99
CA GLY A 10 11.08 -4.20 -9.91
C GLY A 10 9.92 -4.09 -8.93
N TYR A 11 9.01 -5.07 -8.92
CA TYR A 11 7.91 -5.13 -7.95
C TYR A 11 8.41 -5.20 -6.50
N PHE A 12 9.36 -6.10 -6.21
CA PHE A 12 9.91 -6.22 -4.84
C PHE A 12 10.56 -4.91 -4.38
N ILE A 13 11.41 -4.32 -5.22
CA ILE A 13 12.09 -3.06 -4.90
C ILE A 13 11.07 -1.96 -4.63
N LEU A 14 10.10 -1.78 -5.53
CA LEU A 14 9.09 -0.73 -5.43
C LEU A 14 8.26 -0.87 -4.15
N VAL A 15 7.71 -2.07 -3.91
CA VAL A 15 6.82 -2.31 -2.77
C VAL A 15 7.59 -2.19 -1.45
N THR A 16 8.79 -2.76 -1.35
CA THR A 16 9.61 -2.62 -0.15
C THR A 16 10.06 -1.17 0.08
N ALA A 17 10.39 -0.44 -0.99
CA ALA A 17 10.73 0.97 -0.89
C ALA A 17 9.55 1.79 -0.33
N GLN A 18 8.35 1.63 -0.89
CA GLN A 18 7.16 2.38 -0.49
C GLN A 18 6.64 1.99 0.91
N THR A 19 6.85 0.76 1.37
CA THR A 19 6.34 0.32 2.68
C THR A 19 7.34 0.48 3.83
N ILE A 20 8.64 0.40 3.55
CA ILE A 20 9.66 0.37 4.60
C ILE A 20 10.66 1.51 4.43
N VAL A 21 11.38 1.52 3.31
CA VAL A 21 12.57 2.37 3.17
C VAL A 21 12.19 3.86 3.14
N LEU A 22 11.28 4.24 2.26
CA LEU A 22 10.90 5.63 2.05
C LEU A 22 10.16 6.23 3.26
N PRO A 23 9.19 5.54 3.91
CA PRO A 23 8.60 6.04 5.14
C PRO A 23 9.63 6.27 6.25
N ILE A 24 10.54 5.32 6.49
CA ILE A 24 11.56 5.43 7.54
C ILE A 24 12.48 6.60 7.26
N VAL A 25 13.06 6.66 6.06
CA VAL A 25 14.03 7.71 5.71
C VAL A 25 13.39 9.08 5.78
N SER A 26 12.16 9.23 5.27
CA SER A 26 11.44 10.51 5.30
C SER A 26 11.12 10.95 6.73
N ALA A 27 10.61 10.04 7.56
CA ALA A 27 10.27 10.33 8.95
C ALA A 27 11.51 10.67 9.80
N VAL A 28 12.58 9.88 9.69
CA VAL A 28 13.85 10.14 10.39
C VAL A 28 14.43 11.48 9.96
N THR A 29 14.43 11.77 8.66
CA THR A 29 14.95 13.03 8.13
C THR A 29 14.13 14.22 8.63
N GLN A 30 12.79 14.13 8.64
CA GLN A 30 11.95 15.18 9.19
C GLN A 30 12.21 15.37 10.69
N LEU A 31 12.27 14.30 11.49
CA LEU A 31 12.54 14.41 12.92
C LEU A 31 13.91 15.01 13.22
N ALA A 32 14.93 14.69 12.42
CA ALA A 32 16.28 15.20 12.61
C ALA A 32 16.43 16.68 12.25
N ILE A 33 15.69 17.16 11.25
CA ILE A 33 15.86 18.52 10.69
C ILE A 33 14.80 19.49 11.23
N VAL A 34 13.55 19.05 11.32
CA VAL A 34 12.39 19.88 11.67
C VAL A 34 11.88 19.54 13.07
N GLY A 35 11.99 18.27 13.48
CA GLY A 35 11.38 17.77 14.71
C GLY A 35 9.89 17.45 14.55
N GLY A 36 9.21 17.32 15.69
CA GLY A 36 7.79 16.95 15.76
C GLY A 36 7.57 15.72 16.63
N ASP A 37 6.31 15.38 16.83
CA ASP A 37 5.93 14.16 17.53
C ASP A 37 6.30 12.92 16.69
N PRO A 38 7.10 11.98 17.21
CA PRO A 38 7.53 10.81 16.44
C PRO A 38 6.37 9.98 15.87
N VAL A 39 5.29 9.77 16.64
CA VAL A 39 4.17 8.95 16.20
C VAL A 39 3.42 9.64 15.06
N LEU A 40 3.17 10.94 15.18
CA LEU A 40 2.51 11.73 14.13
C LEU A 40 3.36 11.79 12.85
N VAL A 41 4.67 12.01 12.98
CA VAL A 41 5.58 12.11 11.83
C VAL A 41 5.69 10.76 11.12
N PHE A 42 6.00 9.68 11.85
CA PHE A 42 6.07 8.35 11.26
C PHE A 42 4.72 7.94 10.64
N GLY A 43 3.62 8.16 11.34
CA GLY A 43 2.28 7.87 10.84
C GLY A 43 1.98 8.59 9.53
N ALA A 44 2.22 9.91 9.45
CA ALA A 44 1.97 10.69 8.24
C ALA A 44 2.79 10.19 7.05
N TRP A 45 4.06 9.84 7.25
CA TRP A 45 4.92 9.29 6.19
C TRP A 45 4.52 7.88 5.76
N TRP A 46 4.07 7.02 6.68
CA TRP A 46 3.52 5.71 6.33
C TRP A 46 2.20 5.84 5.57
N VAL A 47 1.35 6.82 5.91
CA VAL A 47 0.16 7.10 5.12
C VAL A 47 0.55 7.61 3.73
N PHE A 48 1.44 8.60 3.63
CA PHE A 48 1.85 9.17 2.34
C PHE A 48 2.40 8.10 1.39
N TRP A 49 3.35 7.30 1.85
CA TRP A 49 4.00 6.30 1.02
C TRP A 49 3.18 5.01 0.91
N GLY A 50 2.76 4.45 2.03
CA GLY A 50 2.11 3.13 2.12
C GLY A 50 0.65 3.13 1.70
N VAL A 51 -0.11 4.19 2.01
CA VAL A 51 -1.47 4.37 1.49
C VAL A 51 -1.42 5.16 0.19
N GLY A 52 -0.79 6.34 0.17
CA GLY A 52 -0.84 7.25 -0.95
C GLY A 52 -0.19 6.70 -2.21
N THR A 53 1.14 6.66 -2.23
CA THR A 53 1.88 6.28 -3.45
C THR A 53 1.68 4.82 -3.82
N ARG A 54 1.64 3.89 -2.85
CA ARG A 54 1.55 2.45 -3.13
C ARG A 54 0.19 2.06 -3.68
N LEU A 55 -0.91 2.51 -3.08
CA LEU A 55 -2.25 2.24 -3.65
C LEU A 55 -2.43 2.96 -4.98
N LEU A 56 -1.91 4.17 -5.14
CA LEU A 56 -1.98 4.86 -6.43
C LEU A 56 -1.29 4.08 -7.54
N VAL A 57 -0.05 3.61 -7.31
CA VAL A 57 0.68 2.82 -8.32
C VAL A 57 -0.01 1.48 -8.57
N ALA A 58 -0.46 0.79 -7.53
CA ALA A 58 -1.21 -0.46 -7.67
C ALA A 58 -2.50 -0.25 -8.48
N GLY A 59 -3.24 0.82 -8.20
CA GLY A 59 -4.49 1.16 -8.88
C GLY A 59 -4.29 1.51 -10.35
N VAL A 60 -3.26 2.31 -10.68
CA VAL A 60 -2.88 2.60 -12.07
C VAL A 60 -2.48 1.32 -12.81
N ALA A 61 -1.71 0.43 -12.19
CA ALA A 61 -1.33 -0.84 -12.78
C ALA A 61 -2.56 -1.74 -13.05
N GLN A 62 -3.51 -1.79 -12.10
CA GLN A 62 -4.75 -2.56 -12.23
C GLN A 62 -5.67 -2.03 -13.34
N VAL A 63 -5.87 -0.71 -13.42
CA VAL A 63 -6.73 -0.10 -14.45
C VAL A 63 -6.11 -0.19 -15.85
N SER A 64 -4.79 -0.11 -15.96
CA SER A 64 -4.06 -0.20 -17.23
C SER A 64 -3.92 -1.64 -17.78
N GLY A 65 -4.29 -2.65 -17.00
CA GLY A 65 -4.09 -4.06 -17.37
C GLY A 65 -2.63 -4.50 -17.36
N LYS A 66 -1.73 -3.71 -16.76
CA LYS A 66 -0.29 -4.01 -16.58
C LYS A 66 0.04 -4.49 -15.16
N GLY A 67 -0.98 -4.73 -14.33
CA GLY A 67 -0.82 -5.12 -12.94
C GLY A 67 -0.57 -6.61 -12.78
N PRO A 68 0.16 -7.04 -11.73
CA PRO A 68 0.34 -8.45 -11.40
C PRO A 68 -0.98 -9.22 -11.24
N THR A 69 -2.08 -8.53 -10.93
CA THR A 69 -3.40 -9.13 -10.68
C THR A 69 -4.00 -9.85 -11.89
N SER A 70 -3.64 -9.48 -13.13
CA SER A 70 -4.08 -10.24 -14.32
C SER A 70 -3.37 -11.59 -14.48
N GLU A 71 -2.23 -11.80 -13.82
CA GLU A 71 -1.48 -13.06 -13.82
C GLU A 71 -1.62 -13.83 -12.48
N ILE A 72 -1.79 -13.12 -11.35
CA ILE A 72 -1.90 -13.70 -9.99
C ILE A 72 -3.19 -14.50 -9.77
N LEU A 73 -4.23 -14.31 -10.59
CA LEU A 73 -5.46 -15.11 -10.48
C LEU A 73 -5.30 -16.58 -10.90
N GLY A 74 -4.14 -16.99 -11.46
CA GLY A 74 -3.81 -18.40 -11.66
C GLY A 74 -4.76 -19.18 -12.58
N SER A 75 -5.72 -18.52 -13.23
CA SER A 75 -6.65 -19.13 -14.17
C SER A 75 -6.05 -19.05 -15.57
N ALA A 76 -6.15 -20.14 -16.33
CA ALA A 76 -5.71 -20.19 -17.73
C ALA A 76 -6.45 -19.18 -18.63
N SER A 77 -7.52 -18.56 -18.12
CA SER A 77 -8.26 -17.47 -18.75
C SER A 77 -8.97 -16.63 -17.69
N VAL A 78 -8.45 -15.44 -17.38
CA VAL A 78 -9.16 -14.46 -16.55
C VAL A 78 -10.45 -14.04 -17.27
N THR A 79 -11.59 -14.24 -16.62
CA THR A 79 -12.92 -13.91 -17.13
C THR A 79 -13.07 -12.39 -17.32
N VAL A 80 -14.06 -11.99 -18.12
CA VAL A 80 -14.38 -10.57 -18.32
C VAL A 80 -14.78 -9.92 -16.99
N GLN A 81 -15.49 -10.66 -16.14
CA GLN A 81 -15.95 -10.22 -14.82
C GLN A 81 -14.79 -10.00 -13.86
N GLU A 82 -13.81 -10.92 -13.82
CA GLU A 82 -12.61 -10.75 -13.01
C GLU A 82 -11.77 -9.54 -13.47
N LYS A 83 -11.64 -9.33 -14.79
CA LYS A 83 -10.97 -8.13 -15.33
C LYS A 83 -11.70 -6.85 -14.94
N GLN A 84 -13.03 -6.85 -14.97
CA GLN A 84 -13.83 -5.71 -14.53
C GLN A 84 -13.63 -5.44 -13.04
N LEU A 85 -13.68 -6.48 -12.19
CA LEU A 85 -13.45 -6.37 -10.75
C LEU A 85 -12.06 -5.80 -10.44
N ILE A 86 -11.02 -6.23 -11.16
CA ILE A 86 -9.66 -5.69 -11.02
C ILE A 86 -9.63 -4.18 -11.32
N ARG A 87 -10.36 -3.73 -12.35
CA ARG A 87 -10.41 -2.30 -12.73
C ARG A 87 -11.20 -1.47 -11.72
N GLU A 88 -12.29 -2.00 -11.17
CA GLU A 88 -13.07 -1.35 -10.12
C GLU A 88 -12.24 -1.20 -8.84
N LEU A 89 -11.55 -2.28 -8.43
CA LEU A 89 -10.60 -2.25 -7.32
C LEU A 89 -9.45 -1.28 -7.57
N GLY A 90 -8.92 -1.25 -8.79
CA GLY A 90 -7.90 -0.29 -9.19
C GLY A 90 -8.35 1.15 -9.10
N THR A 91 -9.61 1.43 -9.43
CA THR A 91 -10.20 2.76 -9.30
C THR A 91 -10.34 3.16 -7.83
N ALA A 92 -10.76 2.22 -6.97
CA ALA A 92 -10.79 2.46 -5.52
C ALA A 92 -9.39 2.75 -4.97
N ASN A 93 -8.37 1.99 -5.39
CA ASN A 93 -6.98 2.20 -5.01
C ASN A 93 -6.43 3.56 -5.47
N ILE A 94 -6.80 4.03 -6.66
CA ILE A 94 -6.46 5.38 -7.11
C ILE A 94 -7.08 6.44 -6.19
N GLY A 95 -8.37 6.32 -5.87
CA GLY A 95 -9.06 7.26 -4.99
C GLY A 95 -8.42 7.33 -3.59
N MET A 96 -8.20 6.18 -2.97
CA MET A 96 -7.52 6.09 -1.67
C MET A 96 -6.07 6.57 -1.75
N GLY A 97 -5.36 6.27 -2.83
CA GLY A 97 -3.99 6.71 -3.08
C GLY A 97 -3.89 8.23 -3.20
N ILE A 98 -4.79 8.88 -3.94
CA ILE A 98 -4.82 10.35 -4.04
C ILE A 98 -5.07 10.98 -2.67
N ALA A 99 -6.01 10.45 -1.88
CA ALA A 99 -6.22 10.92 -0.50
C ALA A 99 -4.95 10.74 0.35
N GLY A 100 -4.28 9.59 0.26
CA GLY A 100 -3.03 9.31 0.97
C GLY A 100 -1.89 10.27 0.62
N LEU A 101 -1.81 10.77 -0.62
CA LEU A 101 -0.81 11.79 -1.00
C LEU A 101 -1.00 13.12 -0.25
N LEU A 102 -2.19 13.38 0.27
CA LEU A 102 -2.47 14.56 1.08
C LEU A 102 -2.04 14.40 2.54
N ALA A 103 -1.51 13.25 2.96
CA ALA A 103 -1.20 12.98 4.38
C ALA A 103 -0.21 13.97 5.02
N LEU A 104 0.61 14.65 4.23
CA LEU A 104 1.54 15.67 4.72
C LEU A 104 0.89 17.05 4.87
N VAL A 105 -0.34 17.21 4.39
CA VAL A 105 -1.17 18.39 4.64
C VAL A 105 -1.72 18.28 6.07
N PRO A 106 -1.63 19.34 6.91
CA PRO A 106 -2.15 19.31 8.27
C PRO A 106 -3.60 18.82 8.33
N GLY A 107 -3.86 17.86 9.22
CA GLY A 107 -5.20 17.27 9.43
C GLY A 107 -5.59 16.14 8.47
N TRP A 108 -4.81 15.86 7.42
CA TRP A 108 -5.18 14.85 6.42
C TRP A 108 -4.65 13.44 6.70
N ALA A 109 -3.57 13.31 7.48
CA ALA A 109 -2.92 12.02 7.72
C ALA A 109 -3.89 10.93 8.23
N VAL A 110 -4.70 11.24 9.25
CA VAL A 110 -5.64 10.28 9.84
C VAL A 110 -6.78 9.91 8.89
N PRO A 111 -7.59 10.85 8.34
CA PRO A 111 -8.71 10.46 7.47
C PRO A 111 -8.23 9.76 6.19
N ALA A 112 -7.13 10.21 5.58
CA ALA A 112 -6.55 9.54 4.42
C ALA A 112 -5.98 8.16 4.77
N GLY A 113 -5.28 8.08 5.91
CA GLY A 113 -4.75 6.84 6.46
C GLY A 113 -5.83 5.81 6.70
N ILE A 114 -6.92 6.17 7.38
CA ILE A 114 -8.02 5.25 7.66
C ILE A 114 -8.66 4.75 6.36
N ALA A 115 -8.90 5.63 5.38
CA ALA A 115 -9.53 5.26 4.12
C ALA A 115 -8.81 4.09 3.41
N GLY A 116 -7.48 4.16 3.27
CA GLY A 116 -6.73 3.10 2.60
C GLY A 116 -6.02 2.09 3.51
N GLY A 117 -5.63 2.49 4.71
CA GLY A 117 -4.93 1.65 5.68
C GLY A 117 -5.82 0.55 6.26
N VAL A 118 -7.10 0.83 6.51
CA VAL A 118 -8.06 -0.20 6.94
C VAL A 118 -8.29 -1.20 5.80
N PHE A 119 -8.42 -0.72 4.57
CA PHE A 119 -8.53 -1.57 3.38
C PHE A 119 -7.33 -2.52 3.28
N LEU A 120 -6.10 -1.99 3.39
CA LEU A 120 -4.87 -2.77 3.38
C LEU A 120 -4.81 -3.77 4.54
N LEU A 121 -5.14 -3.35 5.76
CA LEU A 121 -5.12 -4.24 6.92
C LEU A 121 -6.03 -5.45 6.71
N ILE A 122 -7.28 -5.21 6.29
CA ILE A 122 -8.26 -6.27 6.07
C ILE A 122 -7.80 -7.19 4.93
N ALA A 123 -7.27 -6.64 3.83
CA ALA A 123 -6.70 -7.44 2.76
C ALA A 123 -5.56 -8.35 3.28
N GLY A 124 -4.59 -7.79 4.00
CA GLY A 124 -3.51 -8.56 4.62
C GLY A 124 -4.02 -9.68 5.52
N LEU A 125 -5.01 -9.40 6.38
CA LEU A 125 -5.63 -10.39 7.26
C LEU A 125 -6.36 -11.49 6.49
N MET A 126 -7.10 -11.15 5.42
CA MET A 126 -7.77 -12.14 4.57
C MET A 126 -6.79 -13.05 3.85
N HIS A 127 -5.60 -12.56 3.51
CA HIS A 127 -4.57 -13.36 2.87
C HIS A 127 -3.80 -14.24 3.86
N LEU A 128 -3.73 -13.94 5.17
CA LEU A 128 -2.95 -14.73 6.14
C LEU A 128 -3.20 -16.25 6.10
N PRO A 129 -4.45 -16.76 6.09
CA PRO A 129 -4.72 -18.20 6.13
C PRO A 129 -4.35 -18.96 4.85
N LYS A 130 -4.13 -18.26 3.74
CA LYS A 130 -3.90 -18.87 2.42
C LYS A 130 -2.56 -19.62 2.38
N ARG A 131 -2.61 -20.91 2.01
CA ARG A 131 -1.42 -21.75 1.81
C ARG A 131 -0.92 -21.68 0.37
N GLY A 132 0.37 -21.96 0.15
CA GLY A 132 0.97 -22.01 -1.19
C GLY A 132 1.11 -20.65 -1.88
N LYS A 133 1.28 -19.57 -1.12
CA LYS A 133 1.46 -18.21 -1.66
C LYS A 133 2.71 -18.11 -2.52
N SER A 134 2.64 -17.33 -3.60
CA SER A 134 3.83 -16.87 -4.30
C SER A 134 4.64 -15.91 -3.42
N ALA A 135 5.91 -15.69 -3.75
CA ALA A 135 6.75 -14.73 -3.03
C ALA A 135 6.19 -13.28 -3.12
N GLN A 136 5.60 -12.90 -4.25
CA GLN A 136 4.98 -11.59 -4.43
C GLN A 136 3.72 -11.44 -3.57
N GLU A 137 2.90 -12.49 -3.49
CA GLU A 137 1.71 -12.51 -2.63
C GLU A 137 2.08 -12.48 -1.14
N ALA A 138 3.14 -13.19 -0.75
CA ALA A 138 3.66 -13.12 0.61
C ALA A 138 4.14 -11.69 0.95
N LEU A 139 4.89 -11.05 0.04
CA LEU A 139 5.32 -9.66 0.23
C LEU A 139 4.12 -8.71 0.34
N ALA A 140 3.13 -8.84 -0.55
CA ALA A 140 1.92 -8.04 -0.51
C ALA A 140 1.21 -8.18 0.85
N THR A 141 0.99 -9.43 1.30
CA THR A 141 0.34 -9.72 2.60
C THR A 141 1.04 -8.99 3.75
N TRP A 142 2.36 -9.13 3.86
CA TRP A 142 3.10 -8.51 4.96
C TRP A 142 3.14 -6.98 4.87
N THR A 143 3.31 -6.44 3.67
CA THR A 143 3.36 -4.99 3.49
C THR A 143 2.00 -4.34 3.72
N ASP A 144 0.90 -5.02 3.38
CA ASP A 144 -0.46 -4.60 3.69
C ASP A 144 -0.71 -4.53 5.21
N LEU A 145 -0.30 -5.56 5.96
CA LEU A 145 -0.40 -5.59 7.43
C LEU A 145 0.43 -4.49 8.08
N ILE A 146 1.66 -4.25 7.61
CA ILE A 146 2.53 -3.20 8.16
C ILE A 146 1.92 -1.82 7.99
N VAL A 147 1.43 -1.48 6.78
CA VAL A 147 0.77 -0.19 6.54
C VAL A 147 -0.50 -0.07 7.37
N GLY A 148 -1.31 -1.14 7.40
CA GLY A 148 -2.54 -1.18 8.20
C GLY A 148 -2.30 -0.94 9.69
N VAL A 149 -1.31 -1.61 10.27
CA VAL A 149 -0.93 -1.43 11.69
C VAL A 149 -0.38 -0.03 11.94
N ALA A 150 0.48 0.50 11.06
CA ALA A 150 1.03 1.86 11.21
C ALA A 150 -0.10 2.91 11.23
N VAL A 151 -1.10 2.77 10.35
CA VAL A 151 -2.29 3.62 10.33
C VAL A 151 -3.11 3.47 11.60
N LEU A 152 -3.33 2.24 12.09
CA LEU A 152 -4.07 2.02 13.33
C LEU A 152 -3.37 2.65 14.53
N VAL A 153 -2.04 2.51 14.63
CA VAL A 153 -1.25 3.14 15.69
C VAL A 153 -1.39 4.66 15.62
N LEU A 154 -1.27 5.26 14.43
CA LEU A 154 -1.48 6.70 14.25
C LEU A 154 -2.89 7.13 14.70
N ALA A 155 -3.93 6.42 14.23
CA ALA A 155 -5.30 6.78 14.53
C ALA A 155 -5.63 6.65 16.03
N VAL A 156 -5.18 5.56 16.66
CA VAL A 156 -5.34 5.35 18.10
C VAL A 156 -4.60 6.42 18.90
N TYR A 157 -3.36 6.75 18.50
CA TYR A 157 -2.58 7.79 19.14
C TYR A 157 -3.32 9.14 19.13
N VAL A 158 -3.78 9.58 17.96
CA VAL A 158 -4.51 10.85 17.81
C VAL A 158 -5.82 10.88 18.59
N VAL A 159 -6.50 9.75 18.78
CA VAL A 159 -7.72 9.68 19.58
C VAL A 159 -7.42 9.79 21.08
N LEU A 160 -6.25 9.35 21.53
CA LEU A 160 -5.87 9.28 22.94
C LEU A 160 -5.10 10.51 23.45
N THR A 161 -4.65 11.40 22.56
CA THR A 161 -3.86 12.60 22.87
C THR A 161 -4.56 13.87 22.42
#